data_AF-A0AA41V0E2-F1
#
_entry.id   AF-A0AA41V0E2-F1
#
_cell.length_a   1.000
_cell.length_b   1.000
_cell.length_c   1.000
_cell.angle_alpha   90.00
_cell.angle_beta   90.00
_cell.angle_gamma   90.00
#
_symmetry.space_group_name_H-M   'P 1'
#
loop_
_entity.id
_entity.type
_entity.pdbx_description
1 polymer ?
#
loop_
_entity_poly.entity_id
_entity_poly.type
_entity_poly.pdbx_seq_one_letter_code
_entity_poly.pdbx_strand_id
1 'polypeptide(L)'
;MGGAAILLSNKNSERRRSKYQLVHTVRTHKGSDDKCFSCVTQEEDPAGKVGVSLSKDLMAVAGDALKTNITTLGPLVLPMSEQLLFFGTLVGKKLFKMKIKPYIPDFKLAFEHFCIHAGGRAVLDELEKNLQLSEWHMEPSRMTLYRFGNTSSSSLWYELAYTEAKGRIKKGDRTWQIAFGSGFKCNSAVWKALRTVNPAKEKNPWMDEIQQFPVDVPRVAAL
;
A
#
# COMPACT_ATOMS: atom_id res chain seq x y z
N MET A 1 -20.66 -3.07 0.98
CA MET A 1 -19.58 -3.88 0.38
C MET A 1 -19.05 -3.15 -0.84
N GLY A 2 -17.73 -2.97 -0.94
CA GLY A 2 -17.07 -2.51 -2.17
C GLY A 2 -16.65 -3.69 -3.04
N GLY A 3 -16.29 -3.44 -4.30
CA GLY A 3 -15.87 -4.48 -5.22
C GLY A 3 -15.02 -3.93 -6.36
N ALA A 4 -14.10 -4.74 -6.86
CA ALA A 4 -13.27 -4.41 -8.02
C ALA A 4 -13.07 -5.66 -8.89
N ALA A 5 -13.08 -5.47 -10.20
CA ALA A 5 -12.79 -6.52 -11.18
C ALA A 5 -11.66 -6.05 -12.10
N ILE A 6 -10.64 -6.89 -12.24
CA ILE A 6 -9.41 -6.54 -12.96
C ILE A 6 -9.13 -7.64 -13.96
N LEU A 7 -9.05 -7.25 -15.23
CA LEU A 7 -8.70 -8.16 -16.33
C LEU A 7 -7.19 -8.11 -16.56
N LEU A 8 -6.53 -9.26 -16.38
CA LEU A 8 -5.10 -9.43 -16.64
C LEU A 8 -4.90 -10.32 -17.87
N SER A 9 -3.81 -10.06 -18.60
CA SER A 9 -3.40 -10.88 -19.73
C SER A 9 -1.88 -10.94 -19.83
N ASN A 10 -1.36 -12.11 -20.22
CA ASN A 10 0.04 -12.32 -20.57
C ASN A 10 0.27 -12.30 -22.10
N LYS A 11 -0.77 -12.03 -22.91
CA LYS A 11 -0.67 -12.01 -24.37
C LYS A 11 -0.01 -10.72 -24.85
N ASN A 12 1.06 -10.84 -25.62
CA ASN A 12 1.79 -9.69 -26.16
C ASN A 12 0.94 -8.80 -27.08
N SER A 13 -0.05 -9.36 -27.78
CA SER A 13 -0.99 -8.61 -28.63
C SER A 13 -1.79 -7.56 -27.85
N GLU A 14 -2.06 -7.83 -26.58
CA GLU A 14 -2.92 -6.98 -25.73
C GLU A 14 -2.16 -5.81 -25.10
N ARG A 15 -0.82 -5.84 -25.17
CA ARG A 15 0.06 -4.88 -24.50
C ARG A 15 -0.22 -3.43 -24.88
N ARG A 16 -0.63 -3.16 -26.12
CA ARG A 16 -0.92 -1.81 -26.61
C ARG A 16 -2.18 -1.20 -25.98
N ARG A 17 -3.15 -2.02 -25.57
CA ARG A 17 -4.40 -1.56 -24.94
C ARG A 17 -4.38 -1.62 -23.41
N SER A 18 -3.47 -2.42 -22.84
CA SER A 18 -3.30 -2.51 -21.38
C SER A 18 -2.91 -1.18 -20.76
N LYS A 19 -3.53 -0.84 -19.62
CA LYS A 19 -3.18 0.35 -18.84
C LYS A 19 -1.87 0.15 -18.08
N TYR A 20 -1.74 -1.00 -17.42
CA TYR A 20 -0.63 -1.31 -16.53
C TYR A 20 0.01 -2.64 -16.88
N GLN A 21 1.27 -2.78 -16.49
CA GLN A 21 2.01 -4.04 -16.42
C GLN A 21 2.32 -4.34 -14.95
N LEU A 22 1.98 -5.54 -14.49
CA LEU A 22 2.47 -6.04 -13.21
C LEU A 22 3.97 -6.38 -13.36
N VAL A 23 4.82 -5.75 -12.57
CA VAL A 23 6.28 -5.90 -12.65
C VAL A 23 6.79 -6.84 -11.57
N HIS A 24 6.38 -6.60 -10.32
CA HIS A 24 6.80 -7.41 -9.18
C HIS A 24 5.64 -7.62 -8.21
N THR A 25 5.65 -8.78 -7.56
CA THR A 25 4.84 -9.06 -6.39
C THR A 25 5.73 -9.60 -5.27
N VAL A 26 5.50 -9.13 -4.05
CA VAL A 26 6.23 -9.60 -2.86
C VAL A 26 5.22 -9.89 -1.77
N ARG A 27 5.24 -11.10 -1.25
CA ARG A 27 4.39 -11.53 -0.15
C ARG A 27 5.25 -11.90 1.05
N THR A 28 4.99 -11.22 2.16
CA THR A 28 5.50 -11.59 3.49
C THR A 28 4.36 -12.26 4.25
N HIS A 29 4.64 -13.41 4.87
CA HIS A 29 3.69 -14.17 5.67
C HIS A 29 4.28 -14.41 7.06
N LYS A 30 3.61 -13.96 8.11
CA LYS A 30 4.04 -14.12 9.51
C LYS A 30 3.11 -14.99 10.35
N GLY A 31 2.10 -15.62 9.75
CA GLY A 31 1.14 -16.45 10.47
C GLY A 31 1.69 -17.72 11.16
N SER A 32 3.00 -17.98 11.12
CA SER A 32 3.63 -19.00 11.97
C SER A 32 3.93 -18.51 13.38
N ASP A 33 3.91 -17.18 13.60
CA ASP A 33 4.01 -16.56 14.91
C ASP A 33 2.60 -16.37 15.48
N ASP A 34 2.36 -16.84 16.70
CA ASP A 34 1.03 -16.87 17.30
C ASP A 34 0.42 -15.48 17.47
N LYS A 35 1.24 -14.46 17.79
CA LYS A 35 0.76 -13.07 17.90
C LYS A 35 0.34 -12.56 16.53
N CYS A 36 1.11 -12.86 15.50
CA CYS A 36 0.78 -12.49 14.12
C CYS A 36 -0.48 -13.22 13.62
N PHE A 37 -0.62 -14.50 13.97
CA PHE A 37 -1.74 -15.33 13.55
C PHE A 37 -3.06 -14.84 14.15
N SER A 38 -3.08 -14.67 15.48
CA SER A 38 -4.25 -14.23 16.27
C SER A 38 -4.54 -12.73 16.17
N CYS A 39 -3.70 -11.97 15.46
CA CYS A 39 -3.80 -10.51 15.43
C CYS A 39 -5.10 -9.97 14.83
N VAL A 40 -5.67 -10.69 13.87
CA VAL A 40 -6.92 -10.35 13.18
C VAL A 40 -7.69 -11.64 12.96
N THR A 41 -8.75 -11.85 13.73
CA THR A 41 -9.59 -13.04 13.66
C THR A 41 -11.03 -12.64 13.38
N GLN A 42 -11.74 -13.50 12.66
CA GLN A 42 -13.18 -13.41 12.55
C GLN A 42 -13.76 -14.34 13.61
N GLU A 43 -14.58 -13.79 14.51
CA GLU A 43 -15.12 -14.52 15.64
C GLU A 43 -16.53 -14.03 15.98
N GLU A 44 -17.25 -14.84 16.74
CA GLU A 44 -18.61 -14.57 17.19
C GLU A 44 -18.58 -13.91 18.57
N ASP A 45 -19.30 -12.80 18.73
CA ASP A 45 -19.44 -12.16 20.03
C ASP A 45 -20.40 -12.94 20.96
N PRO A 46 -20.48 -12.60 22.26
CA PRO A 46 -21.40 -13.30 23.19
C PRO A 46 -22.89 -13.23 22.82
N ALA A 47 -23.27 -12.32 21.92
CA ALA A 47 -24.64 -12.16 21.42
C ALA A 47 -24.89 -12.94 20.11
N GLY A 48 -23.92 -13.75 19.68
CA GLY A 48 -24.02 -14.59 18.50
C GLY A 48 -23.72 -13.85 17.19
N LYS A 49 -23.12 -12.66 17.25
CA LYS A 49 -22.86 -11.83 16.06
C LYS A 49 -21.42 -12.02 15.59
N VAL A 50 -21.28 -12.46 14.35
CA VAL A 50 -19.97 -12.59 13.72
C VAL A 50 -19.38 -11.21 13.43
N GLY A 51 -18.19 -10.95 13.98
CA GLY A 51 -17.43 -9.74 13.81
C GLY A 51 -15.95 -10.01 13.52
N VAL A 52 -15.15 -8.94 13.48
CA VAL A 52 -13.69 -9.01 13.35
C VAL A 52 -13.08 -8.49 14.64
N SER A 53 -12.24 -9.31 15.26
CA SER A 53 -11.45 -9.00 16.44
C SER A 53 -10.06 -8.54 16.03
N LEU A 54 -9.61 -7.44 16.62
CA LEU A 54 -8.31 -6.83 16.35
C LEU A 54 -7.49 -6.80 17.64
N SER A 55 -6.36 -7.50 17.65
CA SER A 55 -5.42 -7.46 18.77
C SER A 55 -4.77 -6.08 18.91
N LYS A 56 -4.41 -5.72 20.15
CA LYS A 56 -3.62 -4.52 20.45
C LYS A 56 -2.21 -4.57 19.82
N ASP A 57 -1.73 -5.76 19.50
CA ASP A 57 -0.43 -5.97 18.85
C ASP A 57 -0.42 -5.62 17.36
N LEU A 58 -1.57 -5.28 16.77
CA LEU A 58 -1.75 -5.05 15.34
C LEU A 58 -0.73 -4.09 14.75
N MET A 59 -0.48 -2.96 15.41
CA MET A 59 0.47 -1.96 14.89
C MET A 59 1.91 -2.47 14.89
N ALA A 60 2.32 -3.19 15.94
CA ALA A 60 3.67 -3.74 16.05
C ALA A 60 3.91 -4.85 15.02
N VAL A 61 2.95 -5.77 14.89
CA VAL A 61 2.97 -6.86 13.90
C VAL A 61 2.98 -6.28 12.47
N ALA A 62 2.18 -5.24 12.21
CA ALA A 62 2.15 -4.55 10.92
C ALA A 62 3.49 -3.93 10.56
N GLY A 63 4.10 -3.18 11.47
CA GLY A 63 5.42 -2.58 11.25
C GLY A 63 6.50 -3.61 10.98
N ASP A 64 6.51 -4.72 11.71
CA ASP A 64 7.50 -5.78 11.53
C ASP A 64 7.31 -6.54 10.21
N ALA A 65 6.07 -6.83 9.82
CA ALA A 65 5.76 -7.42 8.51
C ALA A 65 6.09 -6.47 7.35
N LEU A 66 5.77 -5.18 7.48
CA LEU A 66 6.13 -4.14 6.54
C LEU A 66 7.65 -4.08 6.32
N LYS A 67 8.42 -4.01 7.41
CA LYS A 67 9.88 -3.97 7.38
C LYS A 67 10.47 -5.16 6.61
N THR A 68 9.93 -6.35 6.83
CA THR A 68 10.35 -7.57 6.14
C THR A 68 10.01 -7.50 4.65
N ASN A 69 8.81 -7.02 4.32
CA ASN A 69 8.35 -6.86 2.95
C ASN A 69 9.22 -5.87 2.17
N ILE A 70 9.47 -4.67 2.71
CA ILE A 70 10.27 -3.64 2.04
C ILE A 70 11.74 -4.03 1.91
N THR A 71 12.28 -4.82 2.85
CA THR A 71 13.64 -5.37 2.73
C THR A 71 13.76 -6.32 1.54
N THR A 72 12.69 -7.05 1.23
CA THR A 72 12.62 -7.97 0.09
C THR A 72 12.32 -7.22 -1.21
N LEU A 73 11.45 -6.21 -1.16
CA LEU A 73 11.05 -5.41 -2.31
C LEU A 73 12.15 -4.46 -2.78
N GLY A 74 12.90 -3.85 -1.86
CA GLY A 74 13.90 -2.83 -2.13
C GLY A 74 14.86 -3.18 -3.27
N PRO A 75 15.55 -4.33 -3.24
CA PRO A 75 16.47 -4.74 -4.31
C PRO A 75 15.82 -4.93 -5.69
N LEU A 76 14.51 -5.11 -5.76
CA LEU A 76 13.79 -5.31 -7.02
C LEU A 76 13.40 -3.97 -7.69
N VAL A 77 13.29 -2.89 -6.92
CA VAL A 77 12.63 -1.66 -7.37
C VAL A 77 13.47 -0.40 -7.21
N LEU A 78 14.41 -0.39 -6.26
CA LEU A 78 15.24 0.77 -5.97
C LEU A 78 16.43 0.88 -6.93
N PRO A 79 16.91 2.09 -7.23
CA PRO A 79 18.18 2.29 -7.95
C PRO A 79 19.37 1.64 -7.24
N MET A 80 20.40 1.25 -7.99
CA MET A 80 21.60 0.61 -7.40
C MET A 80 22.29 1.46 -6.32
N SER A 81 22.27 2.79 -6.43
CA SER A 81 22.84 3.70 -5.43
C SER A 81 22.19 3.54 -4.05
N GLU A 82 20.86 3.44 -4.02
CA GLU A 82 20.07 3.21 -2.81
C GLU A 82 20.31 1.81 -2.23
N GLN A 83 20.41 0.82 -3.11
CA GLN A 83 20.72 -0.55 -2.70
C GLN A 83 22.08 -0.62 -2.01
N LEU A 84 23.12 -0.01 -2.59
CA LEU A 84 24.47 0.01 -2.03
C LEU A 84 24.50 0.69 -0.65
N LEU A 85 23.79 1.81 -0.48
CA LEU A 85 23.69 2.50 0.81
C LEU A 85 23.00 1.64 1.87
N PHE A 86 21.85 1.05 1.52
CA PHE A 86 21.10 0.17 2.40
C PHE A 86 21.92 -1.06 2.81
N PHE A 87 22.49 -1.79 1.84
CA PHE A 87 23.32 -2.97 2.12
C PHE A 87 24.57 -2.62 2.92
N GLY A 88 25.23 -1.49 2.62
CA GLY A 88 26.38 -1.00 3.37
C GLY A 88 26.06 -0.78 4.85
N THR A 89 24.91 -0.14 5.15
CA THR A 89 24.49 0.07 6.55
C THR A 89 24.12 -1.24 7.25
N LEU A 90 23.54 -2.20 6.53
CA LEU A 90 23.19 -3.53 7.03
C LEU A 90 24.44 -4.35 7.38
N VAL A 91 25.45 -4.32 6.52
CA VAL A 91 26.77 -4.94 6.73
C VAL A 91 27.50 -4.29 7.91
N GLY A 92 27.58 -2.95 7.94
CA GLY A 92 28.16 -2.20 9.06
C GLY A 92 27.55 -2.56 10.41
N LYS A 93 26.22 -2.71 10.45
CA LYS A 93 25.52 -3.09 11.67
C LYS A 93 25.68 -4.57 12.05
N LYS A 94 25.59 -5.49 11.08
CA LYS A 94 25.55 -6.94 11.35
C LYS A 94 26.94 -7.56 11.51
N LEU A 95 27.89 -7.18 10.66
CA LEU A 95 29.25 -7.72 10.65
C LEU A 95 30.20 -6.91 11.53
N PHE A 96 30.10 -5.57 11.49
CA PHE A 96 31.01 -4.69 12.22
C PHE A 96 30.44 -4.20 13.57
N LYS A 97 29.25 -4.66 13.97
CA LYS A 97 28.54 -4.26 15.21
C LYS A 97 28.48 -2.74 15.44
N MET A 98 28.52 -1.95 14.37
CA MET A 98 28.53 -0.49 14.48
C MET A 98 27.14 0.00 14.92
N LYS A 99 27.12 1.01 15.81
CA LYS A 99 25.87 1.67 16.25
C LYS A 99 25.35 2.63 15.17
N ILE A 100 25.02 2.09 13.99
CA ILE A 100 24.45 2.85 12.86
C ILE A 100 22.92 2.71 12.93
N LYS A 101 22.21 3.85 12.82
CA LYS A 101 20.75 3.84 12.70
C LYS A 101 20.36 3.10 11.40
N PRO A 102 19.37 2.19 11.42
CA PRO A 102 18.91 1.53 10.20
C PRO A 102 18.53 2.57 9.14
N TYR A 103 19.14 2.48 7.96
CA TYR A 103 18.72 3.30 6.83
C TYR A 103 17.39 2.76 6.31
N ILE A 104 16.40 3.64 6.15
CA ILE A 104 15.14 3.32 5.49
C ILE A 104 15.28 3.80 4.05
N PRO A 105 15.25 2.90 3.05
CA PRO A 105 15.39 3.31 1.66
C PRO A 105 14.29 4.29 1.24
N ASP A 106 14.65 5.27 0.42
CA ASP A 106 13.67 6.21 -0.11
C ASP A 106 12.88 5.57 -1.26
N PHE A 107 11.73 4.98 -0.92
CA PHE A 107 10.83 4.37 -1.90
C PHE A 107 10.17 5.38 -2.86
N LYS A 108 10.24 6.69 -2.58
CA LYS A 108 9.77 7.73 -3.53
C LYS A 108 10.64 7.80 -4.79
N LEU A 109 11.86 7.27 -4.74
CA LEU A 109 12.71 7.11 -5.92
C LEU A 109 12.27 5.93 -6.82
N ALA A 110 11.61 4.93 -6.22
CA ALA A 110 11.12 3.75 -6.91
C ALA A 110 9.69 3.88 -7.42
N PHE A 111 8.88 4.75 -6.79
CA PHE A 111 7.45 4.85 -7.08
C PHE A 111 6.99 6.29 -7.11
N GLU A 112 6.23 6.61 -8.16
CA GLU A 112 5.55 7.89 -8.31
C GLU A 112 4.19 7.88 -7.59
N HIS A 113 3.55 6.72 -7.41
CA HIS A 113 2.23 6.63 -6.78
C HIS A 113 2.17 5.52 -5.74
N PHE A 114 1.43 5.75 -4.66
CA PHE A 114 1.27 4.81 -3.55
C PHE A 114 -0.23 4.56 -3.31
N CYS A 115 -0.59 3.28 -3.24
CA CYS A 115 -1.90 2.80 -2.84
C CYS A 115 -1.69 1.95 -1.59
N ILE A 116 -2.14 2.46 -0.46
CA ILE A 116 -1.91 1.89 0.86
C ILE A 116 -3.24 1.48 1.45
N HIS A 117 -3.46 0.17 1.52
CA HIS A 117 -4.68 -0.36 2.10
C HIS A 117 -4.80 0.06 3.57
N ALA A 118 -5.87 0.78 3.86
CA ALA A 118 -6.23 1.16 5.21
C ALA A 118 -7.16 0.13 5.85
N GLY A 119 -6.65 -0.62 6.84
CA GLY A 119 -7.50 -1.26 7.84
C GLY A 119 -8.26 -0.22 8.68
N GLY A 120 -7.63 0.94 8.87
CA GLY A 120 -8.14 2.14 9.52
C GLY A 120 -7.08 3.23 9.48
N ARG A 121 -7.39 4.40 10.04
CA ARG A 121 -6.52 5.58 9.96
C ARG A 121 -5.13 5.36 10.58
N ALA A 122 -5.05 4.71 11.74
CA ALA A 122 -3.78 4.47 12.42
C ALA A 122 -2.76 3.71 11.55
N VAL A 123 -3.24 2.80 10.69
CA VAL A 123 -2.40 2.06 9.74
C VAL A 123 -1.80 2.98 8.70
N LEU A 124 -2.57 3.95 8.18
CA LEU A 124 -2.07 4.96 7.24
C LEU A 124 -1.03 5.87 7.89
N ASP A 125 -1.31 6.36 9.10
CA ASP A 125 -0.42 7.27 9.83
C ASP A 125 0.94 6.58 10.13
N GLU A 126 0.92 5.30 10.49
CA GLU A 126 2.14 4.51 10.72
C GLU A 126 2.94 4.28 9.43
N LEU A 127 2.28 4.02 8.31
CA LEU A 127 2.95 3.85 7.01
C LEU A 127 3.55 5.15 6.49
N GLU A 128 2.82 6.26 6.61
CA GLU A 128 3.32 7.58 6.26
C GLU A 128 4.62 7.88 7.01
N LYS A 129 4.63 7.64 8.33
CA LYS A 129 5.80 7.84 9.17
C LYS A 129 6.96 6.91 8.81
N ASN A 130 6.71 5.61 8.64
CA ASN A 130 7.76 4.64 8.35
C ASN A 130 8.38 4.81 6.97
N LEU A 131 7.59 5.19 5.97
CA LEU A 131 8.04 5.36 4.59
C LEU A 131 8.37 6.82 4.23
N GLN A 132 8.19 7.75 5.18
CA GLN A 132 8.42 9.19 5.00
C GLN A 132 7.69 9.75 3.77
N LEU A 133 6.42 9.35 3.65
CA LEU A 133 5.54 9.78 2.56
C LEU A 133 5.00 11.18 2.84
N SER A 134 4.76 11.92 1.77
CA SER A 134 4.11 13.23 1.86
C SER A 134 2.60 13.10 1.78
N GLU A 135 1.89 14.17 2.16
CA GLU A 135 0.43 14.28 2.01
C GLU A 135 -0.05 13.96 0.60
N TRP A 136 0.70 14.39 -0.43
CA TRP A 136 0.36 14.11 -1.82
C TRP A 136 0.31 12.59 -2.13
N HIS A 137 1.24 11.82 -1.55
CA HIS A 137 1.26 10.35 -1.68
C HIS A 137 0.15 9.69 -0.86
N MET A 138 -0.18 10.26 0.31
CA MET A 138 -1.19 9.71 1.21
C MET A 138 -2.62 10.06 0.79
N GLU A 139 -2.81 11.13 0.02
CA GLU A 139 -4.11 11.65 -0.39
C GLU A 139 -5.04 10.58 -1.00
N PRO A 140 -4.63 9.73 -1.96
CA PRO A 140 -5.52 8.71 -2.51
C PRO A 140 -6.03 7.73 -1.44
N SER A 141 -5.15 7.31 -0.53
CA SER A 141 -5.47 6.36 0.54
C SER A 141 -6.37 7.00 1.61
N ARG A 142 -6.08 8.24 2.00
CA ARG A 142 -6.88 9.00 2.99
C ARG A 142 -8.25 9.35 2.46
N MET A 143 -8.35 9.84 1.21
CA MET A 143 -9.63 10.19 0.61
C MET A 143 -10.50 8.96 0.34
N THR A 144 -9.88 7.84 -0.09
CA THR A 144 -10.61 6.57 -0.24
C THR A 144 -11.18 6.11 1.09
N LEU A 145 -10.37 6.10 2.16
CA LEU A 145 -10.84 5.73 3.49
C LEU A 145 -11.94 6.68 3.99
N TYR A 146 -11.80 7.98 3.78
CA TYR A 146 -12.81 8.97 4.17
C TYR A 146 -14.15 8.76 3.45
N ARG A 147 -14.10 8.58 2.12
CA ARG A 147 -15.29 8.57 1.27
C ARG A 147 -16.03 7.23 1.25
N PHE A 148 -15.28 6.13 1.26
CA PHE A 148 -15.82 4.77 1.09
C PHE A 148 -15.64 3.90 2.33
N GLY A 149 -14.91 4.37 3.34
CA GLY A 149 -14.52 3.54 4.48
C GLY A 149 -13.55 2.44 4.07
N ASN A 150 -13.40 1.45 4.95
CA ASN A 150 -12.62 0.26 4.64
C ASN A 150 -13.45 -0.70 3.77
N THR A 151 -13.21 -0.68 2.46
CA THR A 151 -13.83 -1.62 1.51
C THR A 151 -13.09 -2.97 1.40
N SER A 152 -12.33 -3.34 2.43
CA SER A 152 -11.49 -4.55 2.45
C SER A 152 -10.49 -4.57 1.28
N SER A 153 -10.29 -5.72 0.65
CA SER A 153 -9.30 -5.93 -0.41
C SER A 153 -9.49 -5.03 -1.64
N SER A 154 -10.69 -4.50 -1.90
CA SER A 154 -10.92 -3.61 -3.04
C SER A 154 -10.37 -2.20 -2.85
N SER A 155 -10.05 -1.77 -1.63
CA SER A 155 -9.66 -0.37 -1.35
C SER A 155 -8.48 0.09 -2.21
N LEU A 156 -7.47 -0.78 -2.41
CA LEU A 156 -6.31 -0.48 -3.26
C LEU A 156 -6.68 -0.09 -4.71
N TRP A 157 -7.78 -0.63 -5.23
CA TRP A 157 -8.25 -0.32 -6.57
C TRP A 157 -9.03 0.99 -6.61
N TYR A 158 -9.70 1.35 -5.52
CA TYR A 158 -10.34 2.65 -5.36
C TYR A 158 -9.29 3.76 -5.22
N GLU A 159 -8.19 3.49 -4.54
CA GLU A 159 -7.04 4.39 -4.42
C GLU A 159 -6.32 4.60 -5.76
N LEU A 160 -6.12 3.53 -6.53
CA LEU A 160 -5.60 3.65 -7.89
C LEU A 160 -6.57 4.43 -8.79
N ALA A 161 -7.87 4.13 -8.71
CA ALA A 161 -8.90 4.85 -9.44
C ALA A 161 -8.97 6.35 -9.09
N TYR A 162 -8.76 6.70 -7.81
CA TYR A 162 -8.63 8.10 -7.38
C TYR A 162 -7.49 8.79 -8.12
N THR A 163 -6.34 8.13 -8.17
CA THR A 163 -5.13 8.64 -8.84
C THR A 163 -5.33 8.78 -10.35
N GLU A 164 -6.03 7.82 -10.97
CA GLU A 164 -6.48 7.91 -12.37
C GLU A 164 -7.43 9.08 -12.59
N ALA A 165 -8.44 9.26 -11.74
CA ALA A 165 -9.44 10.31 -11.84
C ALA A 165 -8.83 11.72 -11.66
N LYS A 166 -7.81 11.85 -10.81
CA LYS A 166 -6.99 13.07 -10.67
C LYS A 166 -6.08 13.34 -11.87
N GLY A 167 -5.99 12.44 -12.85
CA GLY A 167 -5.13 12.59 -14.02
C GLY A 167 -3.64 12.53 -13.70
N ARG A 168 -3.28 11.94 -12.55
CA ARG A 168 -1.91 11.88 -12.05
C ARG A 168 -1.07 10.83 -12.78
N ILE A 169 -1.67 9.72 -13.23
CA ILE A 169 -0.95 8.61 -13.86
C ILE A 169 -0.44 8.97 -15.27
N LYS A 170 0.88 9.06 -15.44
CA LYS A 170 1.55 9.22 -16.73
C LYS A 170 2.19 7.92 -17.20
N LYS A 171 2.44 7.83 -18.51
CA LYS A 171 3.16 6.68 -19.10
C LYS A 171 4.54 6.56 -18.46
N GLY A 172 4.87 5.36 -17.99
CA GLY A 172 6.15 5.05 -17.36
C GLY A 172 6.11 5.06 -15.84
N ASP A 173 5.14 5.76 -15.24
CA ASP A 173 4.96 5.84 -13.80
C ASP A 173 4.81 4.45 -13.18
N ARG A 174 5.31 4.33 -11.96
CA ARG A 174 5.27 3.13 -11.14
C ARG A 174 4.35 3.38 -9.95
N THR A 175 3.42 2.46 -9.75
CA THR A 175 2.48 2.49 -8.64
C THR A 175 2.73 1.29 -7.73
N TRP A 176 2.90 1.56 -6.45
CA TRP A 176 3.03 0.53 -5.44
C TRP A 176 1.72 0.37 -4.68
N GLN A 177 1.12 -0.82 -4.80
CA GLN A 177 0.04 -1.26 -3.93
C GLN A 177 0.62 -2.05 -2.77
N ILE A 178 0.27 -1.67 -1.54
CA ILE A 178 0.63 -2.39 -0.32
C ILE A 178 -0.59 -2.66 0.55
N ALA A 179 -0.76 -3.91 0.96
CA ALA A 179 -1.87 -4.30 1.83
C ALA A 179 -1.50 -5.31 2.91
N PHE A 180 -2.24 -5.21 4.02
CA PHE A 180 -2.18 -6.13 5.14
C PHE A 180 -3.41 -7.05 5.17
N GLY A 181 -3.24 -8.27 5.65
CA GLY A 181 -4.33 -9.24 5.81
C GLY A 181 -4.12 -10.16 7.01
N SER A 182 -5.14 -10.93 7.39
CA SER A 182 -5.13 -11.85 8.53
C SER A 182 -4.12 -13.00 8.40
N GLY A 183 -3.78 -13.62 9.54
CA GLY A 183 -2.66 -14.56 9.64
C GLY A 183 -1.31 -13.86 9.41
N PHE A 184 -1.20 -12.65 9.97
CA PHE A 184 -0.59 -11.45 9.41
C PHE A 184 0.23 -11.58 8.11
N LYS A 185 -0.27 -10.97 7.04
CA LYS A 185 0.36 -10.94 5.71
C LYS A 185 0.59 -9.49 5.29
N CYS A 186 1.73 -9.22 4.68
CA CYS A 186 1.99 -7.95 4.00
C CYS A 186 2.28 -8.26 2.53
N ASN A 187 1.46 -7.74 1.62
CA ASN A 187 1.54 -7.98 0.18
C ASN A 187 1.85 -6.67 -0.53
N SER A 188 2.81 -6.73 -1.44
CA SER A 188 3.20 -5.65 -2.33
C SER A 188 2.98 -6.06 -3.77
N ALA A 189 2.39 -5.17 -4.57
CA ALA A 189 2.28 -5.30 -6.02
C ALA A 189 2.79 -4.01 -6.67
N VAL A 190 3.69 -4.16 -7.63
CA VAL A 190 4.31 -3.06 -8.36
C VAL A 190 3.77 -3.04 -9.78
N TRP A 191 3.14 -1.93 -10.12
CA TRP A 191 2.56 -1.70 -11.44
C TRP A 191 3.35 -0.65 -12.18
N LYS A 192 3.52 -0.82 -13.49
CA LYS A 192 4.06 0.20 -14.39
C LYS A 192 3.00 0.62 -15.39
N ALA A 193 2.71 1.91 -15.47
CA ALA A 193 1.80 2.48 -16.45
C ALA A 193 2.39 2.36 -17.86
N LEU A 194 1.69 1.64 -18.75
CA LEU A 194 2.09 1.46 -20.15
C LEU A 194 1.65 2.63 -21.04
N ARG A 195 0.71 3.44 -20.56
CA ARG A 195 0.19 4.64 -21.20
C ARG A 195 -0.25 5.66 -20.15
N THR A 196 -0.29 6.93 -20.53
CA THR A 196 -0.93 7.98 -19.72
C THR A 196 -2.43 7.71 -19.64
N VAL A 197 -2.98 7.71 -18.43
CA VAL A 197 -4.42 7.52 -18.22
C VAL A 197 -5.10 8.89 -18.35
N ASN A 198 -6.07 9.00 -19.25
CA ASN A 198 -6.81 10.24 -19.47
C ASN A 198 -8.13 10.17 -18.68
N PRO A 199 -8.31 11.00 -17.63
CA PRO A 199 -9.54 10.99 -16.81
C PRO A 199 -10.82 11.08 -17.63
N ALA A 200 -10.83 11.89 -18.70
CA ALA A 200 -12.02 12.10 -19.53
C ALA A 200 -12.48 10.83 -20.28
N LYS A 201 -11.65 9.79 -20.35
CA LYS A 201 -11.97 8.50 -20.98
C LYS A 201 -12.23 7.39 -19.98
N GLU A 202 -12.11 7.68 -18.69
CA GLU A 202 -12.24 6.68 -17.63
C GLU A 202 -13.65 6.62 -17.07
N LYS A 203 -14.03 5.42 -16.63
CA LYS A 203 -15.25 5.16 -15.87
C LYS A 203 -14.83 4.46 -14.59
N ASN A 204 -14.87 5.19 -13.48
CA ASN A 204 -14.47 4.68 -12.17
C ASN A 204 -15.30 5.35 -11.07
N PRO A 205 -15.25 4.84 -9.82
CA PRO A 205 -16.10 5.31 -8.72
C PRO A 205 -15.96 6.79 -8.32
N TRP A 206 -14.94 7.49 -8.84
CA TRP A 206 -14.64 8.87 -8.47
C TRP A 206 -15.06 9.88 -9.52
N MET A 207 -15.36 9.47 -10.76
CA MET A 207 -15.42 10.38 -11.90
C MET A 207 -16.44 11.52 -11.73
N ASP A 208 -17.54 11.27 -11.03
CA ASP A 208 -18.62 12.24 -10.84
C ASP A 208 -18.31 13.29 -9.76
N GLU A 209 -17.39 13.00 -8.84
CA GLU A 209 -17.15 13.81 -7.63
C GLU A 209 -15.66 14.14 -7.37
N ILE A 210 -14.72 13.65 -8.19
CA ILE A 210 -13.27 13.78 -7.93
C ILE A 210 -12.79 15.23 -7.74
N GLN A 211 -13.48 16.19 -8.34
CA GLN A 211 -13.15 17.62 -8.22
C GLN A 211 -13.44 18.19 -6.83
N GLN A 212 -14.27 17.52 -6.03
CA GLN A 212 -14.61 17.91 -4.65
C GLN A 212 -13.55 17.47 -3.64
N PHE A 213 -12.55 16.71 -4.07
CA PHE A 213 -11.46 16.22 -3.23
C PHE A 213 -10.14 16.92 -3.57
N PRO A 214 -9.13 16.91 -2.69
CA PRO A 214 -9.19 16.46 -1.31
C PRO A 214 -10.07 17.37 -0.46
N VAL A 215 -10.69 16.79 0.57
CA VAL A 215 -11.34 17.55 1.64
C VAL A 215 -10.43 17.56 2.85
N ASP A 216 -10.60 18.55 3.72
CA ASP A 216 -9.92 18.54 5.01
C ASP A 216 -10.54 17.46 5.91
N VAL A 217 -9.71 16.53 6.37
CA VAL A 217 -10.12 15.43 7.25
C VAL A 217 -9.51 15.70 8.62
N PRO A 218 -10.33 16.04 9.64
CA PRO A 218 -9.84 16.40 10.96
C PRO A 218 -8.86 15.38 11.50
N ARG A 219 -7.68 15.85 11.92
CA ARG A 219 -6.63 14.94 12.40
C ARG A 219 -6.94 14.34 13.79
N VAL A 220 -7.95 14.84 14.49
CA VAL A 220 -8.43 14.30 15.76
C VAL A 220 -9.96 14.39 15.72
N ALA A 221 -10.66 13.33 16.09
CA ALA A 221 -12.09 13.45 16.38
C ALA A 221 -12.22 14.32 17.63
N ALA A 222 -13.01 15.39 17.59
CA ALA A 222 -13.38 16.08 18.81
C ALA A 222 -14.01 15.04 19.76
N LEU A 223 -13.40 14.88 20.93
CA LEU A 223 -13.93 14.05 22.02
C LEU A 223 -15.27 14.63 22.49
#